data_AF-A0A2T4XI83-F1
#
_entry.id   AF-A0A2T4XI83-F1
#
_cell.length_a   1.000
_cell.length_b   1.000
_cell.length_c   1.000
_cell.angle_alpha   90.00
_cell.angle_beta   90.00
_cell.angle_gamma   90.00
#
_symmetry.space_group_name_H-M   'P 1'
#
loop_
_entity.id
_entity.type
_entity.pdbx_description
1 polymer ?
#
loop_
_entity_poly.entity_id
_entity_poly.type
_entity_poly.pdbx_seq_one_letter_code
_entity_poly.pdbx_strand_id
1 'polypeptide(L)'
;MRTIPRFVFFWLISLGILVMVQGCAWMGQLSGEGQSNPGEQTAGDDAGQHGAGLQGGGQLGVGQLGVGQLGSGEQGSGAEMRPATPSDPTILSVIEPYRDHYNNELSQPISILKAPARFAKPEGSLGNLVADALRYRAAEELRKYVHIGVIDEGSFRLHLDEGPITLGEMLEFMPYENHLTILELPGSSVKQLADEIAALGGGPISGMRFQIRDDRATALLVDAEPIEEPQRYLVATSSWIANGGGPFTALHNPISREDLTMVAIRDLYIDYLRDRDPLEPTTDGRIR
;
A
#
# COMPACT_ATOMS: atom_id res chain seq x y z
N MET A 1 -50.44 8.60 -8.39
CA MET A 1 -49.86 7.95 -7.20
C MET A 1 -48.34 8.03 -7.34
N ARG A 2 -47.69 8.87 -6.54
CA ARG A 2 -46.24 9.11 -6.57
C ARG A 2 -45.57 8.14 -5.60
N THR A 3 -44.62 7.37 -6.08
CA THR A 3 -43.77 6.46 -5.31
C THR A 3 -42.58 7.22 -4.74
N ILE A 4 -42.43 7.17 -3.41
CA ILE A 4 -41.32 7.75 -2.64
C ILE A 4 -40.19 6.68 -2.57
N PRO A 5 -38.92 7.02 -2.81
CA PRO A 5 -37.82 6.06 -2.75
C PRO A 5 -37.36 5.79 -1.29
N ARG A 6 -36.89 4.56 -1.07
CA ARG A 6 -36.53 3.91 0.22
C ARG A 6 -35.29 4.48 0.93
N PHE A 7 -35.13 5.80 1.01
CA PHE A 7 -33.95 6.44 1.64
C PHE A 7 -34.18 7.06 3.02
N VAL A 8 -35.36 6.90 3.63
CA VAL A 8 -35.72 7.62 4.89
C VAL A 8 -35.73 6.72 6.13
N PHE A 9 -35.48 5.42 6.02
CA PHE A 9 -35.70 4.50 7.15
C PHE A 9 -34.50 4.23 8.07
N PHE A 10 -33.30 4.77 7.77
CA PHE A 10 -32.10 4.52 8.59
C PHE A 10 -31.69 5.68 9.51
N TRP A 11 -32.41 6.81 9.47
CA TRP A 11 -32.02 8.05 10.16
C TRP A 11 -32.60 8.23 11.58
N LEU A 12 -33.22 7.20 12.16
CA LEU A 12 -33.94 7.32 13.45
C LEU A 12 -33.44 6.41 14.59
N ILE A 13 -32.31 5.72 14.44
CA ILE A 13 -31.81 4.79 15.49
C ILE A 13 -30.51 5.26 16.17
N SER A 14 -29.83 6.30 15.68
CA SER A 14 -28.55 6.75 16.27
C SER A 14 -28.63 7.84 17.34
N LEU A 15 -29.82 8.27 17.78
CA LEU A 15 -29.95 9.28 18.85
C LEU A 15 -30.07 8.70 20.27
N GLY A 16 -29.92 7.38 20.44
CA GLY A 16 -30.18 6.68 21.73
C GLY A 16 -28.96 6.16 22.50
N ILE A 17 -27.73 6.26 21.96
CA ILE A 17 -26.53 5.60 22.54
C ILE A 17 -25.44 6.65 22.87
N LEU A 18 -25.83 7.81 23.44
CA LEU A 18 -24.89 8.87 23.82
C LEU A 18 -24.95 9.24 25.33
N VAL A 19 -25.62 8.45 26.17
CA VAL A 19 -25.78 8.79 27.61
C VAL A 19 -25.10 7.81 28.57
N MET A 20 -24.46 6.73 28.10
CA MET A 20 -24.00 5.65 29.00
C MET A 20 -22.49 5.47 29.20
N VAL A 21 -21.62 6.29 28.60
CA VAL A 21 -20.15 6.05 28.62
C VAL A 21 -19.35 7.02 29.52
N GLN A 22 -19.96 8.04 30.12
CA GLN A 22 -19.24 9.02 30.97
C GLN A 22 -19.22 8.69 32.49
N GLY A 23 -19.44 7.44 32.89
CA GLY A 23 -19.64 7.07 34.31
C GLY A 23 -18.54 6.25 35.01
N CYS A 24 -17.51 5.73 34.33
CA CYS A 24 -16.63 4.70 34.93
C CYS A 24 -15.17 5.10 35.23
N ALA A 25 -14.78 6.37 35.08
CA ALA A 25 -13.42 6.80 35.32
C ALA A 25 -13.26 7.54 36.66
N TRP A 26 -13.60 6.91 37.79
CA TRP A 26 -13.24 7.43 39.13
C TRP A 26 -13.43 6.40 40.25
N MET A 27 -12.53 5.42 40.39
CA MET A 27 -12.23 4.74 41.68
C MET A 27 -11.17 3.66 41.46
N GLY A 28 -10.01 3.79 42.11
CA GLY A 28 -9.09 2.65 42.22
C GLY A 28 -7.60 3.00 42.26
N GLN A 29 -7.20 4.00 43.03
CA GLN A 29 -5.82 4.14 43.47
C GLN A 29 -5.84 4.26 44.99
N LEU A 30 -5.22 3.29 45.68
CA LEU A 30 -4.46 3.41 46.93
C LEU A 30 -4.34 2.03 47.62
N SER A 31 -3.08 1.57 47.74
CA SER A 31 -2.47 0.58 48.66
C SER A 31 -1.41 -0.16 47.84
N GLY A 32 -0.09 -0.15 48.08
CA GLY A 32 0.77 0.24 49.19
C GLY A 32 1.94 -0.75 49.21
N GLU A 33 3.19 -0.24 49.19
CA GLU A 33 4.47 -0.84 49.63
C GLU A 33 4.86 -2.24 49.08
N GLY A 34 6.07 -2.56 48.62
CA GLY A 34 7.43 -2.14 48.96
C GLY A 34 8.24 -3.40 49.33
N GLN A 35 9.32 -3.74 48.60
CA GLN A 35 10.56 -4.37 49.12
C GLN A 35 11.53 -4.77 47.99
N SER A 36 12.81 -4.80 48.37
CA SER A 36 14.01 -4.80 47.55
C SER A 36 14.95 -5.99 47.89
N ASN A 37 15.64 -6.50 46.84
CA ASN A 37 16.96 -7.17 46.81
C ASN A 37 17.15 -8.58 47.45
N PRO A 38 18.28 -9.31 47.22
CA PRO A 38 19.32 -9.24 46.16
C PRO A 38 19.81 -10.62 45.59
N GLY A 39 20.56 -10.58 44.48
CA GLY A 39 21.82 -11.33 44.23
C GLY A 39 21.82 -12.82 43.87
N GLU A 40 22.49 -13.21 42.76
CA GLU A 40 23.53 -14.27 42.77
C GLU A 40 24.40 -14.24 41.49
N GLN A 41 25.72 -14.36 41.68
CA GLN A 41 26.76 -14.53 40.65
C GLN A 41 26.97 -16.03 40.37
N THR A 42 27.54 -16.40 39.21
CA THR A 42 28.87 -17.05 39.09
C THR A 42 29.15 -17.60 37.67
N ALA A 43 30.44 -17.48 37.28
CA ALA A 43 31.31 -18.34 36.44
C ALA A 43 30.80 -18.89 35.08
N GLY A 44 31.58 -18.98 34.00
CA GLY A 44 33.04 -19.11 33.85
C GLY A 44 33.36 -20.35 33.01
N ASP A 45 34.20 -20.17 32.00
CA ASP A 45 35.09 -21.15 31.33
C ASP A 45 34.69 -21.90 30.03
N ASP A 46 35.67 -21.79 29.10
CA ASP A 46 36.25 -22.79 28.19
C ASP A 46 35.69 -23.14 26.80
N ALA A 47 36.41 -22.60 25.80
CA ALA A 47 37.26 -23.31 24.82
C ALA A 47 36.72 -24.55 24.07
N GLY A 48 36.84 -24.51 22.74
CA GLY A 48 36.75 -25.72 21.91
C GLY A 48 36.74 -25.45 20.41
N GLN A 49 37.91 -25.24 19.82
CA GLN A 49 38.14 -25.41 18.39
C GLN A 49 37.82 -26.86 17.98
N HIS A 50 37.15 -27.08 16.85
CA HIS A 50 37.46 -28.20 15.95
C HIS A 50 36.97 -27.89 14.53
N GLY A 51 37.94 -27.62 13.65
CA GLY A 51 37.74 -27.75 12.21
C GLY A 51 37.94 -29.21 11.80
N ALA A 52 37.08 -29.70 10.91
CA ALA A 52 37.35 -30.87 10.09
C ALA A 52 36.56 -30.72 8.79
N GLY A 53 37.27 -30.86 7.66
CA GLY A 53 36.70 -30.70 6.33
C GLY A 53 36.31 -32.00 5.65
N LEU A 54 35.90 -31.80 4.41
CA LEU A 54 35.94 -32.68 3.23
C LEU A 54 34.67 -33.48 2.85
N GLN A 55 34.18 -33.05 1.68
CA GLN A 55 33.83 -33.83 0.48
C GLN A 55 32.51 -34.61 0.42
N GLY A 56 31.65 -34.16 -0.52
CA GLY A 56 31.24 -35.03 -1.63
C GLY A 56 29.74 -35.07 -1.97
N GLY A 57 29.39 -34.68 -3.20
CA GLY A 57 28.24 -35.22 -3.94
C GLY A 57 27.25 -34.17 -4.47
N GLY A 58 26.95 -34.20 -5.77
CA GLY A 58 26.06 -33.29 -6.51
C GLY A 58 24.58 -33.40 -6.13
N GLN A 59 23.62 -32.70 -6.75
CA GLN A 59 23.51 -32.29 -8.15
C GLN A 59 22.47 -31.15 -8.24
N LEU A 60 22.72 -30.21 -9.16
CA LEU A 60 21.94 -28.99 -9.42
C LEU A 60 20.69 -29.24 -10.29
N GLY A 61 19.71 -28.35 -10.18
CA GLY A 61 18.71 -28.12 -11.23
C GLY A 61 17.89 -26.84 -10.99
N VAL A 62 18.27 -25.72 -11.63
CA VAL A 62 17.38 -24.58 -11.89
C VAL A 62 17.65 -24.07 -13.31
N GLY A 63 16.58 -23.82 -14.04
CA GLY A 63 16.52 -23.70 -15.50
C GLY A 63 17.22 -22.51 -16.13
N GLN A 64 17.58 -22.71 -17.40
CA GLN A 64 18.10 -21.72 -18.33
C GLN A 64 17.09 -20.60 -18.62
N LEU A 65 17.54 -19.35 -18.52
CA LEU A 65 17.02 -18.23 -19.29
C LEU A 65 18.16 -17.69 -20.15
N GLY A 66 18.00 -17.80 -21.48
CA GLY A 66 18.96 -17.33 -22.45
C GLY A 66 18.91 -15.82 -22.61
N VAL A 67 20.09 -15.18 -22.71
CA VAL A 67 20.21 -13.77 -23.08
C VAL A 67 21.07 -13.67 -24.34
N GLY A 68 20.49 -13.04 -25.36
CA GLY A 68 21.07 -12.84 -26.68
C GLY A 68 22.30 -11.92 -26.66
N GLN A 69 23.20 -12.17 -27.62
CA GLN A 69 24.36 -11.34 -27.92
C GLN A 69 23.95 -9.93 -28.34
N LEU A 70 24.64 -8.91 -27.83
CA LEU A 70 24.99 -7.68 -28.57
C LEU A 70 26.01 -6.86 -27.75
N GLY A 71 27.05 -6.36 -28.44
CA GLY A 71 27.63 -5.04 -28.16
C GLY A 71 28.84 -4.96 -27.21
N SER A 72 30.02 -4.85 -27.81
CA SER A 72 31.30 -4.46 -27.20
C SER A 72 31.30 -3.06 -26.58
N GLY A 73 31.82 -2.91 -25.35
CA GLY A 73 32.23 -1.61 -24.80
C GLY A 73 32.37 -1.63 -23.28
N GLU A 74 33.59 -1.33 -22.80
CA GLU A 74 34.00 -1.10 -21.40
C GLU A 74 34.16 -2.33 -20.49
N GLN A 75 35.41 -2.77 -20.36
CA GLN A 75 35.85 -3.75 -19.37
C GLN A 75 35.87 -3.12 -17.97
N GLY A 76 34.72 -3.11 -17.30
CA GLY A 76 34.68 -3.07 -15.84
C GLY A 76 35.19 -4.40 -15.30
N SER A 77 36.16 -4.36 -14.37
CA SER A 77 36.67 -5.51 -13.62
C SER A 77 35.53 -6.41 -13.17
N GLY A 78 35.37 -7.56 -13.85
CA GLY A 78 34.32 -8.52 -13.56
C GLY A 78 34.44 -8.99 -12.12
N ALA A 79 33.46 -8.62 -11.29
CA ALA A 79 33.27 -9.28 -10.01
C ALA A 79 32.93 -10.74 -10.31
N GLU A 80 33.91 -11.61 -10.13
CA GLU A 80 33.77 -13.05 -10.28
C GLU A 80 32.62 -13.50 -9.36
N MET A 81 31.54 -14.04 -9.94
CA MET A 81 30.44 -14.60 -9.16
C MET A 81 31.00 -15.73 -8.31
N ARG A 82 31.14 -15.49 -7.00
CA ARG A 82 31.59 -16.52 -6.06
C ARG A 82 30.67 -17.73 -6.18
N PRO A 83 31.22 -18.96 -6.16
CA PRO A 83 30.39 -20.16 -6.16
C PRO A 83 29.42 -20.11 -4.99
N ALA A 84 28.15 -20.45 -5.26
CA ALA A 84 27.13 -20.49 -4.23
C ALA A 84 27.57 -21.46 -3.12
N THR A 85 27.64 -20.96 -1.90
CA THR A 85 27.92 -21.79 -0.72
C THR A 85 26.78 -22.79 -0.56
N PRO A 86 27.06 -24.11 -0.39
CA PRO A 86 26.03 -25.09 -0.10
C PRO A 86 25.24 -24.70 1.14
N SER A 87 23.92 -24.89 1.12
CA SER A 87 23.07 -24.66 2.29
C SER A 87 23.37 -25.67 3.39
N ASP A 88 23.42 -25.22 4.66
CA ASP A 88 23.64 -26.09 5.81
C ASP A 88 22.36 -26.88 6.16
N PRO A 89 22.40 -28.23 6.21
CA PRO A 89 21.21 -29.05 6.45
C PRO A 89 20.61 -28.84 7.85
N THR A 90 21.42 -28.48 8.85
CA THR A 90 20.94 -28.16 10.19
C THR A 90 20.11 -26.88 10.17
N ILE A 91 20.62 -25.85 9.48
CA ILE A 91 19.89 -24.59 9.30
C ILE A 91 18.61 -24.80 8.47
N LEU A 92 18.67 -25.61 7.42
CA LEU A 92 17.48 -25.95 6.63
C LEU A 92 16.41 -26.64 7.47
N SER A 93 16.77 -27.63 8.29
CA SER A 93 15.81 -28.33 9.15
C SER A 93 15.09 -27.42 10.15
N VAL A 94 15.72 -26.31 10.55
CA VAL A 94 15.11 -25.29 11.41
C VAL A 94 14.19 -24.36 10.61
N ILE A 95 14.56 -24.01 9.37
CA ILE A 95 13.83 -23.01 8.55
C ILE A 95 12.64 -23.63 7.80
N GLU A 96 12.75 -24.88 7.35
CA GLU A 96 11.74 -25.56 6.51
C GLU A 96 10.32 -25.50 7.09
N PRO A 97 10.07 -25.82 8.39
CA PRO A 97 8.72 -25.75 8.95
C PRO A 97 8.11 -24.35 8.89
N TYR A 98 8.93 -23.31 9.11
CA TYR A 98 8.47 -21.92 9.00
C TYR A 98 8.20 -21.56 7.55
N ARG A 99 9.09 -21.96 6.63
CA ARG A 99 8.90 -21.72 5.19
C ARG A 99 7.61 -22.37 4.69
N ASP A 100 7.33 -23.60 5.09
CA ASP A 100 6.12 -24.31 4.69
C ASP A 100 4.87 -23.64 5.27
N HIS A 101 4.92 -23.23 6.54
CA HIS A 101 3.84 -22.47 7.16
C HIS A 101 3.57 -21.15 6.41
N TYR A 102 4.60 -20.35 6.16
CA TYR A 102 4.48 -19.10 5.40
C TYR A 102 3.97 -19.36 3.98
N ASN A 103 4.52 -20.34 3.25
CA ASN A 103 4.08 -20.65 1.89
C ASN A 103 2.58 -21.00 1.85
N ASN A 104 2.07 -21.71 2.85
CA ASN A 104 0.65 -22.02 2.95
C ASN A 104 -0.21 -20.78 3.19
N GLU A 105 0.24 -19.83 4.01
CA GLU A 105 -0.47 -18.57 4.23
C GLU A 105 -0.43 -17.66 2.99
N LEU A 106 0.74 -17.53 2.36
CA LEU A 106 0.95 -16.69 1.19
C LEU A 106 0.17 -17.20 -0.03
N SER A 107 -0.07 -18.51 -0.13
CA SER A 107 -0.85 -19.11 -1.22
C SER A 107 -2.37 -18.93 -1.07
N GLN A 108 -2.86 -18.34 0.03
CA GLN A 108 -4.29 -18.14 0.19
C GLN A 108 -4.83 -17.14 -0.84
N PRO A 109 -5.87 -17.50 -1.61
CA PRO A 109 -6.50 -16.57 -2.54
C PRO A 109 -7.26 -15.48 -1.78
N ILE A 110 -7.18 -14.24 -2.27
CA ILE A 110 -7.88 -13.10 -1.69
C ILE A 110 -9.03 -12.60 -2.58
N SER A 111 -8.93 -12.74 -3.90
CA SER A 111 -9.94 -12.34 -4.89
C SER A 111 -9.58 -12.91 -6.26
N ILE A 112 -10.50 -12.86 -7.23
CA ILE A 112 -10.25 -13.20 -8.63
C ILE A 112 -10.35 -11.95 -9.50
N LEU A 113 -9.29 -11.61 -10.25
CA LEU A 113 -9.35 -10.61 -11.32
C LEU A 113 -9.91 -11.22 -12.60
N LYS A 114 -10.93 -10.56 -13.17
CA LYS A 114 -11.52 -10.94 -14.46
C LYS A 114 -10.74 -10.47 -15.69
N ALA A 115 -9.77 -9.60 -15.51
CA ALA A 115 -8.90 -9.09 -16.56
C ALA A 115 -7.57 -8.61 -15.96
N PRO A 116 -6.48 -8.52 -16.74
CA PRO A 116 -5.21 -8.02 -16.25
C PRO A 116 -5.32 -6.54 -15.82
N ALA A 117 -4.80 -6.22 -14.64
CA ALA A 117 -4.66 -4.84 -14.17
C ALA A 117 -3.27 -4.32 -14.53
N ARG A 118 -3.21 -3.18 -15.21
CA ARG A 118 -1.94 -2.54 -15.62
C ARG A 118 -1.89 -1.06 -15.26
N PHE A 119 -0.70 -0.58 -14.89
CA PHE A 119 -0.42 0.85 -14.97
C PHE A 119 -0.25 1.22 -16.44
N ALA A 120 -0.78 2.38 -16.81
CA ALA A 120 -0.70 2.91 -18.16
C ALA A 120 -0.92 4.41 -18.12
N LYS A 121 -0.49 5.07 -19.20
CA LYS A 121 -0.65 6.51 -19.41
C LYS A 121 -1.52 6.76 -20.65
N PRO A 122 -2.44 7.73 -20.60
CA PRO A 122 -2.70 8.63 -19.48
C PRO A 122 -3.48 8.01 -18.32
N GLU A 123 -4.08 6.85 -18.54
CA GLU A 123 -4.90 6.14 -17.55
C GLU A 123 -4.70 4.63 -17.70
N GLY A 124 -4.59 3.91 -16.57
CA GLY A 124 -4.49 2.46 -16.53
C GLY A 124 -5.44 1.85 -15.50
N SER A 125 -5.92 0.63 -15.76
CA SER A 125 -6.90 -0.05 -14.91
C SER A 125 -6.40 -0.29 -13.49
N LEU A 126 -5.10 -0.58 -13.32
CA LEU A 126 -4.50 -0.73 -11.99
C LEU A 126 -4.36 0.61 -11.27
N GLY A 127 -3.99 1.67 -11.99
CA GLY A 127 -3.92 3.03 -11.45
C GLY A 127 -5.26 3.52 -10.91
N ASN A 128 -6.34 3.26 -11.64
CA ASN A 128 -7.69 3.55 -11.17
C ASN A 128 -8.05 2.72 -9.95
N LEU A 129 -7.81 1.41 -10.00
CA LEU A 129 -8.12 0.50 -8.91
C LEU A 129 -7.50 0.94 -7.58
N VAL A 130 -6.18 1.21 -7.58
CA VAL A 130 -5.46 1.55 -6.35
C VAL A 130 -5.86 2.94 -5.84
N ALA A 131 -6.06 3.92 -6.74
CA ALA A 131 -6.50 5.25 -6.34
C ALA A 131 -7.94 5.23 -5.78
N ASP A 132 -8.83 4.43 -6.39
CA ASP A 132 -10.21 4.27 -5.92
C ASP A 132 -10.25 3.55 -4.58
N ALA A 133 -9.46 2.49 -4.39
CA ALA A 133 -9.35 1.79 -3.11
C ALA A 133 -8.85 2.70 -1.98
N LEU A 134 -7.84 3.52 -2.27
CA LEU A 134 -7.29 4.49 -1.34
C LEU A 134 -8.33 5.52 -0.91
N ARG A 135 -9.03 6.11 -1.87
CA ARG A 135 -10.10 7.08 -1.62
C ARG A 135 -11.28 6.47 -0.88
N TYR A 136 -11.66 5.24 -1.24
CA TYR A 136 -12.76 4.51 -0.61
C TYR A 136 -12.47 4.27 0.87
N ARG A 137 -11.32 3.68 1.21
CA ARG A 137 -10.96 3.42 2.61
C ARG A 137 -10.81 4.70 3.41
N ALA A 138 -10.26 5.76 2.83
CA ALA A 138 -10.20 7.08 3.47
C ALA A 138 -11.58 7.61 3.87
N ALA A 139 -12.58 7.45 3.00
CA ALA A 139 -13.94 7.88 3.30
C ALA A 139 -14.57 7.03 4.42
N GLU A 140 -14.29 5.73 4.47
CA GLU A 140 -14.76 4.84 5.53
C GLU A 140 -14.16 5.20 6.90
N GLU A 141 -12.84 5.36 6.97
CA GLU A 141 -12.12 5.68 8.22
C GLU A 141 -12.55 7.03 8.79
N LEU A 142 -12.65 8.05 7.93
CA LEU A 142 -13.08 9.39 8.37
C LEU A 142 -14.59 9.51 8.60
N ARG A 143 -15.39 8.58 8.07
CA ARG A 143 -16.85 8.69 7.95
C ARG A 143 -17.27 10.03 7.31
N LYS A 144 -16.46 10.47 6.35
CA LYS A 144 -16.60 11.73 5.63
C LYS A 144 -16.33 11.50 4.17
N TYR A 145 -16.88 12.40 3.36
CA TYR A 145 -16.57 12.40 1.95
C TYR A 145 -15.11 12.82 1.70
N VAL A 146 -14.39 12.04 0.89
CA VAL A 146 -13.03 12.34 0.45
C VAL A 146 -13.08 12.59 -1.06
N HIS A 147 -12.49 13.70 -1.50
CA HIS A 147 -12.67 14.19 -2.87
C HIS A 147 -11.73 13.47 -3.84
N ILE A 148 -10.49 13.24 -3.42
CA ILE A 148 -9.44 12.73 -4.31
C ILE A 148 -8.68 11.61 -3.62
N GLY A 149 -8.33 10.57 -4.37
CA GLY A 149 -7.29 9.60 -3.98
C GLY A 149 -6.15 9.66 -4.98
N VAL A 150 -4.92 9.84 -4.51
CA VAL A 150 -3.73 9.92 -5.38
C VAL A 150 -2.59 9.11 -4.80
N ILE A 151 -1.94 8.34 -5.68
CA ILE A 151 -0.73 7.60 -5.34
C ILE A 151 0.20 7.56 -6.55
N ASP A 152 1.49 7.38 -6.31
CA ASP A 152 2.50 7.25 -7.36
C ASP A 152 2.61 5.78 -7.80
N GLU A 153 2.81 5.57 -9.11
CA GLU A 153 3.06 4.25 -9.69
C GLU A 153 4.30 3.57 -9.06
N GLY A 154 5.33 4.35 -8.72
CA GLY A 154 6.55 3.88 -8.05
C GLY A 154 6.33 3.29 -6.65
N SER A 155 5.13 3.44 -6.09
CA SER A 155 4.73 2.80 -4.83
C SER A 155 4.53 1.28 -4.97
N PHE A 156 4.48 0.76 -6.20
CA PHE A 156 4.17 -0.63 -6.51
C PHE A 156 5.32 -1.33 -7.26
N ARG A 157 5.38 -2.66 -7.19
CA ARG A 157 6.45 -3.47 -7.82
C ARG A 157 5.99 -4.37 -8.94
N LEU A 158 4.71 -4.75 -8.95
CA LEU A 158 4.17 -5.73 -9.88
C LEU A 158 2.93 -5.19 -10.59
N HIS A 159 2.59 -5.85 -11.69
CA HIS A 159 1.26 -5.80 -12.27
C HIS A 159 0.44 -6.99 -11.75
N LEU A 160 -0.88 -6.93 -11.87
CA LEU A 160 -1.74 -8.05 -11.47
C LEU A 160 -2.33 -8.72 -12.70
N ASP A 161 -2.09 -10.02 -12.85
CA ASP A 161 -2.61 -10.80 -13.96
C ASP A 161 -4.07 -11.21 -13.73
N GLU A 162 -4.75 -11.58 -14.82
CA GLU A 162 -6.08 -12.19 -14.73
C GLU A 162 -6.00 -13.52 -13.97
N GLY A 163 -6.99 -13.78 -13.12
CA GLY A 163 -7.08 -15.00 -12.32
C GLY A 163 -7.04 -14.73 -10.81
N PRO A 164 -6.83 -15.78 -10.01
CA PRO A 164 -6.74 -15.65 -8.55
C PRO A 164 -5.54 -14.78 -8.16
N ILE A 165 -5.78 -13.79 -7.30
CA ILE A 165 -4.73 -13.09 -6.57
C ILE A 165 -4.55 -13.75 -5.21
N THR A 166 -3.31 -13.97 -4.82
CA THR A 166 -2.91 -14.52 -3.54
C THR A 166 -2.41 -13.45 -2.56
N LEU A 167 -2.37 -13.79 -1.28
CA LEU A 167 -1.78 -12.91 -0.26
C LEU A 167 -0.30 -12.60 -0.56
N GLY A 168 0.47 -13.60 -0.99
CA GLY A 168 1.88 -13.44 -1.37
C GLY A 168 2.08 -12.43 -2.48
N GLU A 169 1.27 -12.51 -3.55
CA GLU A 169 1.31 -11.53 -4.64
C GLU A 169 1.03 -10.11 -4.15
N MET A 170 0.14 -9.91 -3.17
CA MET A 170 -0.09 -8.57 -2.59
C MET A 170 1.07 -8.06 -1.74
N LEU A 171 1.76 -8.94 -1.02
CA LEU A 171 2.97 -8.56 -0.29
C LEU A 171 4.09 -8.11 -1.24
N GLU A 172 4.22 -8.79 -2.39
CA GLU A 172 5.18 -8.40 -3.42
C GLU A 172 4.74 -7.14 -4.17
N PHE A 173 3.44 -7.01 -4.47
CA PHE A 173 2.85 -5.89 -5.17
C PHE A 173 3.09 -4.57 -4.45
N MET A 174 2.90 -4.55 -3.12
CA MET A 174 3.16 -3.38 -2.28
C MET A 174 4.01 -3.73 -1.04
N PRO A 175 5.34 -3.74 -1.17
CA PRO A 175 6.24 -4.24 -0.12
C PRO A 175 6.51 -3.21 1.00
N TYR A 176 6.01 -1.98 0.88
CA TYR A 176 6.32 -0.89 1.81
C TYR A 176 5.30 -0.79 2.94
N GLU A 177 5.80 -0.53 4.15
CA GLU A 177 4.97 -0.30 5.34
C GLU A 177 4.55 1.17 5.45
N ASN A 178 3.80 1.64 4.46
CA ASN A 178 3.18 2.97 4.48
C ASN A 178 1.80 2.92 5.12
N HIS A 179 1.35 4.06 5.66
CA HIS A 179 0.00 4.22 6.19
C HIS A 179 -0.79 5.26 5.39
N LEU A 180 -2.12 5.22 5.52
CA LEU A 180 -3.03 6.16 4.90
C LEU A 180 -2.89 7.55 5.52
N THR A 181 -2.70 8.56 4.68
CA THR A 181 -2.62 9.96 5.08
C THR A 181 -3.66 10.77 4.34
N ILE A 182 -4.39 11.61 5.06
CA ILE A 182 -5.38 12.53 4.51
C ILE A 182 -4.84 13.95 4.60
N LEU A 183 -4.92 14.67 3.48
CA LEU A 183 -4.47 16.04 3.34
C LEU A 183 -5.66 16.92 2.99
N GLU A 184 -5.80 18.06 3.65
CA GLU A 184 -6.73 19.12 3.25
C GLU A 184 -5.97 20.13 2.37
N LEU A 185 -6.33 20.24 1.10
CA LEU A 185 -5.66 21.12 0.15
C LEU A 185 -6.56 22.27 -0.32
N PRO A 186 -6.01 23.46 -0.57
CA PRO A 186 -6.74 24.52 -1.28
C PRO A 186 -6.91 24.13 -2.76
N GLY A 187 -7.93 24.68 -3.43
CA GLY A 187 -8.17 24.41 -4.85
C GLY A 187 -6.98 24.73 -5.76
N SER A 188 -6.14 25.71 -5.38
CA SER A 188 -4.89 26.02 -6.11
C SER A 188 -3.89 24.86 -6.10
N SER A 189 -3.68 24.19 -4.96
CA SER A 189 -2.83 23.00 -4.87
C SER A 189 -3.43 21.82 -5.63
N VAL A 190 -4.76 21.68 -5.68
CA VAL A 190 -5.40 20.62 -6.49
C VAL A 190 -5.19 20.86 -7.99
N LYS A 191 -5.27 22.11 -8.46
CA LYS A 191 -4.92 22.46 -9.85
C LYS A 191 -3.45 22.16 -10.14
N GLN A 192 -2.55 22.51 -9.23
CA GLN A 192 -1.13 22.18 -9.35
C GLN A 192 -0.90 20.67 -9.42
N LEU A 193 -1.56 19.89 -8.56
CA LEU A 193 -1.49 18.42 -8.58
C LEU A 193 -1.92 17.86 -9.94
N ALA A 194 -3.01 18.37 -10.51
CA ALA A 194 -3.47 17.96 -11.83
C ALA A 194 -2.44 18.27 -12.93
N ASP A 195 -1.82 19.45 -12.88
CA ASP A 195 -0.73 19.83 -13.79
C ASP A 195 0.51 18.94 -13.62
N GLU A 196 0.90 18.58 -12.38
CA GLU A 196 2.00 17.66 -12.11
C GLU A 196 1.73 16.26 -12.68
N ILE A 197 0.50 15.74 -12.50
CA ILE A 197 0.09 14.47 -13.10
C ILE A 197 0.07 14.56 -14.63
N ALA A 198 -0.43 15.66 -15.20
CA ALA A 198 -0.46 15.88 -16.65
C ALA A 198 0.95 15.93 -17.25
N ALA A 199 1.91 16.57 -16.56
CA ALA A 199 3.30 16.66 -16.98
C ALA A 199 4.02 15.30 -16.96
N LEU A 200 3.55 14.36 -16.13
CA LEU A 200 4.01 12.96 -16.15
C LEU A 200 3.34 12.14 -17.27
N GLY A 201 2.39 12.73 -18.00
CA GLY A 201 1.59 12.05 -19.01
C GLY A 201 0.41 11.26 -18.44
N GLY A 202 0.01 11.48 -17.18
CA GLY A 202 -1.07 10.77 -16.49
C GLY A 202 -0.58 9.99 -15.26
N GLY A 203 -1.50 9.35 -14.53
CA GLY A 203 -1.15 8.57 -13.35
C GLY A 203 -2.35 8.12 -12.49
N PRO A 204 -2.10 7.37 -11.40
CA PRO A 204 -3.15 6.86 -10.51
C PRO A 204 -3.88 8.00 -9.77
N ILE A 205 -5.12 8.27 -10.17
CA ILE A 205 -5.97 9.30 -9.56
C ILE A 205 -7.41 8.81 -9.44
N SER A 206 -8.10 9.20 -8.36
CA SER A 206 -9.53 8.99 -8.14
C SER A 206 -10.22 10.31 -7.84
N GLY A 207 -11.45 10.49 -8.33
CA GLY A 207 -12.29 11.66 -8.04
C GLY A 207 -12.00 12.92 -8.86
N MET A 208 -10.99 12.87 -9.71
CA MET A 208 -10.63 13.95 -10.61
C MET A 208 -10.79 13.52 -12.07
N ARG A 209 -11.22 14.43 -12.94
CA ARG A 209 -11.26 14.24 -14.39
C ARG A 209 -10.62 15.42 -15.11
N PHE A 210 -9.74 15.17 -16.09
CA PHE A 210 -9.13 16.22 -16.91
C PHE A 210 -8.59 15.69 -18.24
N GLN A 211 -8.21 16.63 -19.12
CA GLN A 211 -7.51 16.36 -20.37
C GLN A 211 -6.07 16.86 -20.30
N ILE A 212 -5.13 16.13 -20.89
CA ILE A 212 -3.74 16.54 -21.04
C ILE A 212 -3.57 17.26 -22.38
N ARG A 213 -3.09 18.50 -22.34
CA ARG A 213 -2.71 19.27 -23.53
C ARG A 213 -1.40 19.99 -23.24
N ASP A 214 -0.40 19.78 -24.09
CA ASP A 214 0.93 20.36 -23.94
C ASP A 214 1.50 20.17 -22.53
N ASP A 215 1.41 18.94 -22.01
CA ASP A 215 1.86 18.55 -20.66
C ASP A 215 1.16 19.31 -19.50
N ARG A 216 -0.04 19.84 -19.74
CA ARG A 216 -0.86 20.58 -18.76
C ARG A 216 -2.27 20.01 -18.64
N ALA A 217 -2.85 20.13 -17.45
CA ALA A 217 -4.22 19.73 -17.20
C ALA A 217 -5.20 20.79 -17.71
N THR A 218 -6.20 20.37 -18.48
CA THR A 218 -7.27 21.20 -19.01
C THR A 218 -8.62 20.54 -18.78
N ALA A 219 -9.72 21.31 -18.80
CA ALA A 219 -11.07 20.81 -18.50
C ALA A 219 -11.14 20.02 -17.17
N LEU A 220 -10.45 20.54 -16.16
CA LEU A 220 -10.28 19.92 -14.86
C LEU A 220 -11.56 19.99 -14.02
N LEU A 221 -12.02 18.84 -13.56
CA LEU A 221 -13.18 18.65 -12.72
C LEU A 221 -12.82 17.78 -11.51
N VAL A 222 -13.39 18.09 -10.36
CA VAL A 222 -13.44 17.21 -9.19
C VAL A 222 -14.91 16.92 -8.93
N ASP A 223 -15.29 15.65 -8.88
CA ASP A 223 -16.69 15.22 -8.70
C ASP A 223 -17.68 15.82 -9.71
N ALA A 224 -17.23 15.97 -10.96
CA ALA A 224 -17.95 16.60 -12.06
C ALA A 224 -18.21 18.10 -11.92
N GLU A 225 -17.60 18.76 -10.93
CA GLU A 225 -17.65 20.21 -10.73
C GLU A 225 -16.30 20.87 -11.02
N PRO A 226 -16.28 22.10 -11.59
CA PRO A 226 -15.04 22.86 -11.73
C PRO A 226 -14.39 23.15 -10.38
N ILE A 227 -13.06 23.16 -10.36
CA ILE A 227 -12.32 23.50 -9.13
C ILE A 227 -12.44 24.99 -8.83
N GLU A 228 -12.93 25.30 -7.64
CA GLU A 228 -12.96 26.64 -7.09
C GLU A 228 -11.81 26.80 -6.08
N GLU A 229 -11.01 27.88 -6.21
CA GLU A 229 -9.86 28.12 -5.33
C GLU A 229 -10.17 28.29 -3.83
N PRO A 230 -11.28 28.94 -3.41
CA PRO A 230 -11.59 29.03 -1.98
C PRO A 230 -12.09 27.71 -1.38
N GLN A 231 -12.44 26.72 -2.21
CA GLN A 231 -12.86 25.42 -1.72
C GLN A 231 -11.66 24.59 -1.23
N ARG A 232 -11.95 23.69 -0.30
CA ARG A 232 -10.97 22.80 0.33
C ARG A 232 -11.29 21.38 -0.03
N TYR A 233 -10.25 20.64 -0.41
CA TYR A 233 -10.38 19.28 -0.91
C TYR A 233 -9.61 18.34 0.02
N LEU A 234 -10.33 17.37 0.58
CA LEU A 234 -9.73 16.21 1.22
C LEU A 234 -9.15 15.26 0.16
N VAL A 235 -7.85 15.01 0.28
CA VAL A 235 -7.05 14.17 -0.61
C VAL A 235 -6.43 13.03 0.19
N ALA A 236 -6.74 11.79 -0.18
CA ALA A 236 -6.13 10.59 0.36
C ALA A 236 -4.85 10.25 -0.40
N THR A 237 -3.77 9.99 0.32
CA THR A 237 -2.50 9.54 -0.23
C THR A 237 -1.76 8.61 0.76
N SER A 238 -0.54 8.20 0.44
CA SER A 238 0.32 7.47 1.38
C SER A 238 1.20 8.40 2.18
N SER A 239 1.59 7.97 3.38
CA SER A 239 2.51 8.71 4.24
C SER A 239 3.87 9.01 3.57
N TRP A 240 4.37 8.12 2.71
CA TRP A 240 5.60 8.36 1.95
C TRP A 240 5.49 9.57 1.02
N ILE A 241 4.40 9.66 0.25
CA ILE A 241 4.16 10.81 -0.65
C ILE A 241 3.91 12.08 0.16
N ALA A 242 3.10 11.99 1.22
CA ALA A 242 2.84 13.13 2.11
C ALA A 242 4.10 13.67 2.81
N ASN A 243 5.15 12.85 2.93
CA ASN A 243 6.44 13.22 3.51
C ASN A 243 7.48 13.71 2.49
N GLY A 244 7.09 13.98 1.24
CA GLY A 244 8.02 14.48 0.22
C GLY A 244 8.48 13.44 -0.79
N GLY A 245 7.97 12.21 -0.71
CA GLY A 245 8.21 11.17 -1.70
C GLY A 245 7.42 11.39 -3.00
N GLY A 246 7.90 10.76 -4.08
CA GLY A 246 7.23 10.82 -5.37
C GLY A 246 7.31 12.21 -6.04
N PRO A 247 6.55 12.41 -7.13
CA PRO A 247 6.67 13.61 -7.95
C PRO A 247 5.71 14.76 -7.57
N PHE A 248 4.86 14.59 -6.55
CA PHE A 248 3.70 15.46 -6.30
C PHE A 248 3.97 16.58 -5.27
N THR A 249 4.69 17.61 -5.68
CA THR A 249 5.04 18.71 -4.77
C THR A 249 3.84 19.51 -4.26
N ALA A 250 2.71 19.46 -4.99
CA ALA A 250 1.44 20.03 -4.58
C ALA A 250 0.93 19.52 -3.22
N LEU A 251 1.40 18.34 -2.78
CA LEU A 251 0.96 17.68 -1.54
C LEU A 251 1.77 18.09 -0.29
N HIS A 252 2.90 18.77 -0.45
CA HIS A 252 3.86 18.98 0.64
C HIS A 252 3.48 20.07 1.64
N ASN A 253 2.58 20.98 1.26
CA ASN A 253 2.14 22.11 2.09
C ASN A 253 0.60 22.13 2.24
N PRO A 254 0.00 21.12 2.88
CA PRO A 254 -1.44 21.07 3.06
C PRO A 254 -1.91 22.11 4.10
N ILE A 255 -3.20 22.45 4.06
CA ILE A 255 -3.86 23.25 5.11
C ILE A 255 -3.86 22.47 6.43
N SER A 256 -4.18 21.18 6.34
CA SER A 256 -4.16 20.25 7.47
C SER A 256 -3.81 18.84 7.01
N ARG A 257 -3.31 18.03 7.93
CA ARG A 257 -2.90 16.64 7.68
C ARG A 257 -3.39 15.75 8.82
N GLU A 258 -3.90 14.59 8.47
CA GLU A 258 -4.30 13.53 9.39
C GLU A 258 -3.64 12.21 8.95
N ASP A 259 -2.78 11.67 9.81
CA ASP A 259 -2.11 10.39 9.57
C ASP A 259 -2.86 9.26 10.28
N LEU A 260 -3.43 8.35 9.51
CA LEU A 260 -4.13 7.18 10.00
C LEU A 260 -3.13 6.03 10.17
N THR A 261 -2.25 6.16 11.17
CA THR A 261 -1.10 5.25 11.38
C THR A 261 -1.46 3.78 11.60
N MET A 262 -2.70 3.51 12.01
CA MET A 262 -3.24 2.16 12.18
C MET A 262 -3.83 1.55 10.89
N VAL A 263 -3.88 2.32 9.79
CA VAL A 263 -4.40 1.90 8.50
C VAL A 263 -3.24 1.74 7.54
N ALA A 264 -2.65 0.53 7.53
CA ALA A 264 -1.61 0.18 6.58
C ALA A 264 -2.16 0.15 5.15
N ILE A 265 -1.44 0.75 4.20
CA ILE A 265 -1.92 0.82 2.80
C ILE A 265 -2.03 -0.57 2.18
N ARG A 266 -1.11 -1.49 2.52
CA ARG A 266 -1.13 -2.86 2.02
C ARG A 266 -2.40 -3.59 2.46
N ASP A 267 -2.72 -3.52 3.74
CA ASP A 267 -3.89 -4.18 4.31
C ASP A 267 -5.18 -3.57 3.74
N LEU A 268 -5.21 -2.25 3.53
CA LEU A 268 -6.27 -1.55 2.81
C LEU A 268 -6.52 -2.14 1.42
N TYR A 269 -5.48 -2.42 0.63
CA TYR A 269 -5.67 -3.01 -0.70
C TYR A 269 -6.12 -4.47 -0.63
N ILE A 270 -5.58 -5.25 0.32
CA ILE A 270 -6.01 -6.64 0.55
C ILE A 270 -7.51 -6.68 0.91
N ASP A 271 -7.94 -5.84 1.86
CA ASP A 271 -9.34 -5.73 2.27
C ASP A 271 -10.22 -5.30 1.09
N TYR A 272 -9.79 -4.27 0.33
CA TYR A 272 -10.55 -3.77 -0.81
C TYR A 272 -10.81 -4.83 -1.89
N LEU A 273 -9.81 -5.70 -2.13
CA LEU A 273 -9.90 -6.82 -3.06
C LEU A 273 -10.79 -7.93 -2.51
N ARG A 274 -10.66 -8.29 -1.22
CA ARG A 274 -11.50 -9.31 -0.56
C ARG A 274 -12.98 -8.97 -0.59
N ASP A 275 -13.30 -7.68 -0.41
CA ASP A 275 -14.68 -7.19 -0.46
C ASP A 275 -15.26 -7.18 -1.88
N ARG A 276 -14.44 -7.40 -2.91
CA ARG A 276 -14.81 -7.38 -4.33
C ARG A 276 -14.30 -8.65 -5.00
N ASP A 277 -15.01 -9.74 -4.80
CA ASP A 277 -14.73 -11.02 -5.45
C ASP A 277 -15.94 -11.51 -6.27
N PRO A 278 -15.82 -11.70 -7.60
CA PRO A 278 -14.68 -11.35 -8.44
C PRO A 278 -14.61 -9.85 -8.78
N LEU A 279 -13.41 -9.32 -8.99
CA LEU A 279 -13.14 -7.94 -9.38
C LEU A 279 -12.83 -7.81 -10.88
N GLU A 280 -13.36 -6.77 -11.51
CA GLU A 280 -13.02 -6.41 -12.89
C GLU A 280 -12.33 -5.04 -12.90
N PRO A 281 -11.02 -4.96 -13.21
CA PRO A 281 -10.31 -3.69 -13.33
C PRO A 281 -10.79 -2.91 -14.56
N THR A 282 -11.18 -1.64 -14.38
CA THR A 282 -11.74 -0.82 -15.47
C THR A 282 -11.04 0.52 -15.63
N THR A 283 -11.05 1.04 -16.85
CA THR A 283 -10.81 2.45 -17.14
C THR A 283 -12.14 3.18 -17.40
N ASP A 284 -12.21 4.46 -17.04
CA ASP A 284 -13.42 5.30 -17.15
C ASP A 284 -13.17 6.64 -17.86
N GLY A 285 -11.97 6.80 -18.43
CA GLY A 285 -11.58 7.99 -19.19
C GLY A 285 -11.51 9.23 -18.31
N ARG A 286 -11.03 9.10 -17.07
CA ARG A 286 -10.80 10.20 -16.13
C ARG A 286 -9.60 11.05 -16.52
N ILE A 287 -8.61 10.48 -17.22
CA ILE A 287 -7.53 11.25 -17.84
C ILE A 287 -7.54 10.97 -19.34
N ARG A 288 -7.50 12.01 -20.17
CA ARG A 288 -7.56 11.89 -21.64
C ARG A 288 -6.54 12.75 -22.36
#